data_AF-A0A7C3YU06-F1
#
_entry.id   AF-A0A7C3YU06-F1
#
_cell.length_a   1.000
_cell.length_b   1.000
_cell.length_c   1.000
_cell.angle_alpha   90.00
_cell.angle_beta   90.00
_cell.angle_gamma   90.00
#
_symmetry.space_group_name_H-M   'P 1'
#
loop_
_entity.id
_entity.type
_entity.pdbx_description
1 polymer ?
#
loop_
_entity_poly.entity_id
_entity_poly.type
_entity_poly.pdbx_seq_one_letter_code
_entity_poly.pdbx_strand_id
1 'polypeptide(L)'
;MEDQKKKSEWDEWKDIGQKIEQLIKQEIKQIAKSGEPQNWVETGKKIEAKIRSQMAKAAGAHPDANWIELGKTAEDRVKSAISKWAGAEKDDDWITIGKKTDARIREQIANVAGVEAGSDWLEIGKKFSDKIKSKITDWLEDDEKTRRKRLDQLSEPYRNWHYYPDFVVHPSPRDGLNFSSVDCPLVWKLNDQWQMWYTGFDGRGYQTALAVSDDLINWEPRGLVMGFGKEGAFDYGGVTFGGALFESYDIKAPRTLKKWNNKYWVLYGCYPKQGGYEIRPGAQGAAWSEDAVNWHRASDYPILSIKGASEWEKDCIYQPWLLEHEGKFWNFYNAANGAIEQTGVATSADMLTWYRYPGNPIVRNRPGGYDEKFCSDPKVFQDGDHWVMFYFGVGRGGAHIMIAFSQDLLNWESHPEPLYKAGGNPSGLDKTYAHKVSLVYNDQNDTFYMFYCAVGEKGRGIGLITSKPI
;
A
#
# COMPACT_ATOMS: atom_id res chain seq x y z
N MET A 1 -10.19 11.42 -36.79
CA MET A 1 -11.00 12.61 -37.18
C MET A 1 -12.50 12.33 -37.25
N GLU A 2 -12.96 11.08 -37.35
CA GLU A 2 -14.41 10.77 -37.35
C GLU A 2 -15.05 10.66 -35.95
N ASP A 3 -14.28 10.34 -34.90
CA ASP A 3 -14.79 10.33 -33.51
C ASP A 3 -15.01 11.73 -32.91
N GLN A 4 -14.42 12.77 -33.50
CA GLN A 4 -14.72 14.15 -33.12
C GLN A 4 -16.03 14.66 -33.71
N LYS A 5 -16.54 14.04 -34.79
CA LYS A 5 -17.75 14.51 -35.48
C LYS A 5 -19.04 13.99 -34.84
N LYS A 6 -19.06 12.75 -34.33
CA LYS A 6 -20.23 12.19 -33.61
C LYS A 6 -20.43 12.75 -32.20
N LYS A 7 -19.37 13.29 -31.58
CA LYS A 7 -19.49 14.03 -30.31
C LYS A 7 -20.24 15.36 -30.51
N SER A 8 -20.08 15.98 -31.68
CA SER A 8 -20.61 17.32 -31.97
C SER A 8 -22.14 17.42 -32.05
N GLU A 9 -22.86 16.40 -32.52
CA GLU A 9 -24.33 16.48 -32.62
C GLU A 9 -25.02 16.30 -31.25
N TRP A 10 -24.52 15.40 -30.39
CA TRP A 10 -25.01 15.26 -29.00
C TRP A 10 -24.64 16.47 -28.14
N ASP A 11 -23.45 17.04 -28.37
CA ASP A 11 -23.03 18.28 -27.72
C ASP A 11 -23.87 19.48 -28.21
N GLU A 12 -24.30 19.51 -29.47
CA GLU A 12 -25.25 20.52 -29.99
C GLU A 12 -26.62 20.43 -29.32
N TRP A 13 -27.20 19.23 -29.15
CA TRP A 13 -28.48 19.07 -28.46
C TRP A 13 -28.39 19.41 -26.97
N LYS A 14 -27.26 19.10 -26.34
CA LYS A 14 -26.99 19.46 -24.95
C LYS A 14 -26.78 20.97 -24.79
N ASP A 15 -26.10 21.61 -25.74
CA ASP A 15 -25.91 23.07 -25.79
C ASP A 15 -27.25 23.81 -26.04
N ILE A 16 -28.11 23.29 -26.93
CA ILE A 16 -29.47 23.81 -27.15
C ILE A 16 -30.31 23.67 -25.87
N GLY A 17 -30.28 22.50 -25.21
CA GLY A 17 -30.97 22.27 -23.94
C GLY A 17 -30.50 23.22 -22.83
N GLN A 18 -29.18 23.44 -22.73
CA GLN A 18 -28.58 24.36 -21.76
C GLN A 18 -28.89 25.83 -22.06
N LYS A 19 -28.93 26.24 -23.33
CA LYS A 19 -29.33 27.60 -23.74
C LYS A 19 -30.81 27.86 -23.45
N ILE A 20 -31.68 26.88 -23.69
CA ILE A 20 -33.11 26.97 -23.34
C ILE A 20 -33.26 27.09 -21.82
N GLU A 21 -32.54 26.27 -21.05
CA GLU A 21 -32.56 26.33 -19.59
C GLU A 21 -32.04 27.68 -19.05
N GLN A 22 -30.97 28.23 -19.64
CA GLN A 22 -30.44 29.54 -19.26
C GLN A 22 -31.40 30.69 -19.59
N LEU A 23 -32.07 30.65 -20.75
CA LEU A 23 -33.06 31.65 -21.13
C LEU A 23 -34.27 31.60 -20.19
N ILE A 24 -34.76 30.39 -19.85
CA ILE A 24 -35.82 30.21 -18.87
C ILE A 24 -35.40 30.78 -17.51
N LYS A 25 -34.19 30.50 -17.04
CA LYS A 25 -33.66 31.00 -15.76
C LYS A 25 -33.44 32.51 -15.75
N GLN A 26 -32.98 33.11 -16.85
CA GLN A 26 -32.77 34.55 -16.98
C GLN A 26 -34.10 35.31 -16.97
N GLU A 27 -35.10 34.81 -17.70
CA GLU A 27 -36.43 35.42 -17.75
C GLU A 27 -37.12 35.30 -16.38
N ILE A 28 -37.06 34.12 -15.73
CA ILE A 28 -37.57 33.92 -14.36
C ILE A 28 -36.86 34.86 -13.36
N LYS A 29 -35.56 35.10 -13.51
CA LYS A 29 -34.81 36.06 -12.66
C LYS A 29 -35.19 37.52 -12.89
N GLN A 30 -35.49 37.91 -14.13
CA GLN A 30 -35.99 39.26 -14.42
C GLN A 30 -37.41 39.46 -13.87
N ILE A 31 -38.26 38.44 -14.00
CA ILE A 31 -39.63 38.41 -13.48
C ILE A 31 -39.65 38.41 -11.94
N ALA A 32 -38.74 37.70 -11.28
CA ALA A 32 -38.64 37.69 -9.81
C ALA A 32 -38.17 39.03 -9.21
N LYS A 33 -37.54 39.91 -10.00
CA LYS A 33 -37.08 41.24 -9.57
C LYS A 33 -38.14 42.35 -9.70
N SER A 34 -39.25 42.13 -10.41
CA SER A 34 -40.24 43.18 -10.69
C SER A 34 -41.34 43.35 -9.63
N GLY A 35 -41.43 42.46 -8.65
CA GLY A 35 -42.18 42.69 -7.39
C GLY A 35 -43.71 42.75 -7.46
N GLU A 36 -44.36 42.51 -8.60
CA GLU A 36 -45.83 42.53 -8.74
C GLU A 36 -46.45 41.14 -8.94
N PRO A 37 -47.70 40.88 -8.47
CA PRO A 37 -48.35 39.59 -8.68
C PRO A 37 -48.80 39.46 -10.14
N GLN A 38 -48.24 38.48 -10.88
CA GLN A 38 -48.51 38.32 -12.31
C GLN A 38 -49.34 37.08 -12.68
N ASN A 39 -50.10 37.23 -13.77
CA ASN A 39 -50.94 36.21 -14.41
C ASN A 39 -50.08 35.19 -15.19
N TRP A 40 -49.81 34.06 -14.57
CA TRP A 40 -48.97 32.97 -15.07
C TRP A 40 -49.41 32.36 -16.41
N VAL A 41 -50.68 32.53 -16.81
CA VAL A 41 -51.22 31.95 -18.06
C VAL A 41 -50.73 32.71 -19.30
N GLU A 42 -50.63 34.03 -19.23
CA GLU A 42 -50.16 34.86 -20.36
C GLU A 42 -48.64 34.75 -20.56
N THR A 43 -47.90 34.65 -19.46
CA THR A 43 -46.45 34.42 -19.47
C THR A 43 -46.10 33.05 -20.05
N GLY A 44 -46.87 32.00 -19.70
CA GLY A 44 -46.71 30.66 -20.28
C GLY A 44 -46.89 30.63 -21.80
N LYS A 45 -47.91 31.33 -22.33
CA LYS A 45 -48.20 31.38 -23.78
C LYS A 45 -47.08 32.06 -24.59
N LYS A 46 -46.43 33.09 -24.04
CA LYS A 46 -45.31 33.78 -24.71
C LYS A 46 -44.04 32.94 -24.76
N ILE A 47 -43.77 32.17 -23.70
CA ILE A 47 -42.63 31.24 -23.64
C ILE A 47 -42.86 30.08 -24.63
N GLU A 48 -44.07 29.51 -24.66
CA GLU A 48 -44.43 28.42 -25.57
C GLU A 48 -44.30 28.83 -27.05
N ALA A 49 -44.79 30.02 -27.43
CA ALA A 49 -44.70 30.51 -28.80
C ALA A 49 -43.23 30.68 -29.28
N LYS A 50 -42.34 31.13 -28.39
CA LYS A 50 -40.92 31.34 -28.68
C LYS A 50 -40.17 30.01 -28.84
N ILE A 51 -40.48 29.02 -27.99
CA ILE A 51 -39.92 27.66 -28.09
C ILE A 51 -40.39 26.97 -29.38
N ARG A 52 -41.68 27.07 -29.70
CA ARG A 52 -42.25 26.47 -30.92
C ARG A 52 -41.63 27.02 -32.20
N SER A 53 -41.41 28.33 -32.28
CA SER A 53 -40.76 28.98 -33.43
C SER A 53 -39.31 28.51 -33.63
N GLN A 54 -38.55 28.34 -32.54
CA GLN A 54 -37.18 27.82 -32.64
C GLN A 54 -37.14 26.33 -33.01
N MET A 55 -38.06 25.52 -32.48
CA MET A 55 -38.19 24.11 -32.88
C MET A 55 -38.61 23.95 -34.34
N ALA A 56 -39.51 24.79 -34.84
CA ALA A 56 -39.89 24.80 -36.26
C ALA A 56 -38.70 25.12 -37.17
N LYS A 57 -37.86 26.08 -36.80
CA LYS A 57 -36.62 26.41 -37.54
C LYS A 57 -35.62 25.27 -37.56
N ALA A 58 -35.43 24.56 -36.43
CA ALA A 58 -34.57 23.38 -36.35
C ALA A 58 -35.11 22.18 -37.16
N ALA A 59 -36.44 22.00 -37.15
CA ALA A 59 -37.13 20.99 -37.94
C ALA A 59 -37.24 21.33 -39.44
N GLY A 60 -36.85 22.55 -39.86
CA GLY A 60 -36.96 23.01 -41.25
C GLY A 60 -38.39 23.32 -41.70
N ALA A 61 -39.31 23.52 -40.74
CA ALA A 61 -40.72 23.80 -40.97
C ALA A 61 -41.04 25.31 -40.87
N HIS A 62 -42.23 25.70 -41.33
CA HIS A 62 -42.69 27.09 -41.23
C HIS A 62 -42.80 27.53 -39.75
N PRO A 63 -42.44 28.78 -39.39
CA PRO A 63 -42.42 29.25 -37.99
C PRO A 63 -43.73 29.12 -37.21
N ASP A 64 -44.85 29.04 -37.94
CA ASP A 64 -46.21 28.94 -37.38
C ASP A 64 -46.79 27.52 -37.42
N ALA A 65 -45.99 26.51 -37.79
CA ALA A 65 -46.42 25.11 -37.84
C ALA A 65 -46.94 24.64 -36.48
N ASN A 66 -48.03 23.88 -36.50
CA ASN A 66 -48.60 23.32 -35.27
C ASN A 66 -47.82 22.06 -34.83
N TRP A 67 -48.00 21.65 -33.57
CA TRP A 67 -47.27 20.52 -32.98
C TRP A 67 -47.46 19.19 -33.72
N ILE A 68 -48.59 18.99 -34.42
CA ILE A 68 -48.91 17.77 -35.18
C ILE A 68 -48.15 17.75 -36.52
N GLU A 69 -48.04 18.89 -37.21
CA GLU A 69 -47.25 19.04 -38.45
C GLU A 69 -45.74 18.96 -38.20
N LEU A 70 -45.28 19.54 -37.09
CA LEU A 70 -43.90 19.42 -36.61
C LEU A 70 -43.58 17.95 -36.25
N GLY A 71 -44.52 17.25 -35.61
CA GLY A 71 -44.40 15.82 -35.31
C GLY A 71 -44.23 14.97 -36.57
N LYS A 72 -45.08 15.16 -37.60
CA LYS A 72 -44.99 14.41 -38.86
C LYS A 72 -43.70 14.68 -39.64
N THR A 73 -43.25 15.93 -39.69
CA THR A 73 -42.03 16.30 -40.44
C THR A 73 -40.76 15.84 -39.71
N ALA A 74 -40.77 15.83 -38.37
CA ALA A 74 -39.72 15.22 -37.56
C ALA A 74 -39.71 13.69 -37.72
N GLU A 75 -40.88 13.06 -37.73
CA GLU A 75 -41.04 11.61 -37.95
C GLU A 75 -40.57 11.20 -39.36
N ASP A 76 -40.90 11.95 -40.41
CA ASP A 76 -40.44 11.71 -41.78
C ASP A 76 -38.93 11.90 -41.94
N ARG A 77 -38.33 12.87 -41.22
CA ARG A 77 -36.87 13.06 -41.17
C ARG A 77 -36.17 11.94 -40.42
N VAL A 78 -36.70 11.52 -39.27
CA VAL A 78 -36.18 10.39 -38.49
C VAL A 78 -36.29 9.09 -39.30
N LYS A 79 -37.42 8.86 -39.97
CA LYS A 79 -37.63 7.73 -40.86
C LYS A 79 -36.68 7.77 -42.05
N SER A 80 -36.49 8.93 -42.69
CA SER A 80 -35.53 9.08 -43.80
C SER A 80 -34.07 8.85 -43.36
N ALA A 81 -33.69 9.34 -42.17
CA ALA A 81 -32.34 9.15 -41.62
C ALA A 81 -32.08 7.68 -41.23
N ILE A 82 -33.04 7.03 -40.58
CA ILE A 82 -32.95 5.60 -40.21
C ILE A 82 -32.98 4.73 -41.47
N SER A 83 -33.85 5.00 -42.45
CA SER A 83 -33.89 4.26 -43.71
C SER A 83 -32.60 4.39 -44.50
N LYS A 84 -32.03 5.60 -44.61
CA LYS A 84 -30.74 5.82 -45.30
C LYS A 84 -29.59 5.16 -44.55
N TRP A 85 -29.59 5.22 -43.21
CA TRP A 85 -28.60 4.55 -42.38
C TRP A 85 -28.79 3.04 -42.33
N ALA A 86 -29.97 2.48 -42.59
CA ALA A 86 -30.23 1.04 -42.61
C ALA A 86 -30.17 0.42 -44.02
N GLY A 87 -30.09 1.24 -45.08
CA GLY A 87 -30.14 0.77 -46.48
C GLY A 87 -31.54 0.36 -46.94
N ALA A 88 -32.58 0.91 -46.31
CA ALA A 88 -33.98 0.69 -46.67
C ALA A 88 -34.41 1.60 -47.83
N GLU A 89 -35.30 1.12 -48.70
CA GLU A 89 -35.86 1.91 -49.79
C GLU A 89 -36.92 2.88 -49.26
N LYS A 90 -37.25 3.92 -50.04
CA LYS A 90 -38.08 5.04 -49.60
C LYS A 90 -39.49 4.61 -49.14
N ASP A 91 -39.98 3.48 -49.64
CA ASP A 91 -41.34 2.98 -49.43
C ASP A 91 -41.41 1.76 -48.50
N ASP A 92 -40.30 1.36 -47.86
CA ASP A 92 -40.29 0.26 -46.90
C ASP A 92 -41.16 0.58 -45.66
N ASP A 93 -41.96 -0.40 -45.23
CA ASP A 93 -42.77 -0.28 -44.01
C ASP A 93 -41.90 -0.34 -42.73
N TRP A 94 -42.47 0.08 -41.60
CA TRP A 94 -41.74 0.12 -40.31
C TRP A 94 -41.23 -1.25 -39.85
N ILE A 95 -41.88 -2.34 -40.26
CA ILE A 95 -41.45 -3.70 -39.92
C ILE A 95 -40.20 -4.07 -40.72
N THR A 96 -40.15 -3.67 -42.00
CA THR A 96 -39.04 -3.89 -42.91
C THR A 96 -37.84 -3.02 -42.56
N ILE A 97 -38.09 -1.74 -42.25
CA ILE A 97 -37.07 -0.82 -41.74
C ILE A 97 -36.51 -1.34 -40.41
N GLY A 98 -37.36 -1.83 -39.50
CA GLY A 98 -36.95 -2.45 -38.23
C GLY A 98 -36.04 -3.67 -38.43
N LYS A 99 -36.37 -4.57 -39.36
CA LYS A 99 -35.54 -5.74 -39.69
C LYS A 99 -34.19 -5.36 -40.31
N LYS A 100 -34.15 -4.38 -41.21
CA LYS A 100 -32.89 -3.89 -41.82
C LYS A 100 -32.02 -3.15 -40.80
N THR A 101 -32.65 -2.40 -39.89
CA THR A 101 -31.97 -1.72 -38.78
C THR A 101 -31.38 -2.72 -37.80
N ASP A 102 -32.15 -3.74 -37.38
CA ASP A 102 -31.66 -4.83 -36.53
C ASP A 102 -30.51 -5.59 -37.20
N ALA A 103 -30.62 -5.92 -38.49
CA ALA A 103 -29.55 -6.58 -39.24
C ALA A 103 -28.26 -5.74 -39.30
N ARG A 104 -28.38 -4.40 -39.47
CA ARG A 104 -27.21 -3.51 -39.54
C ARG A 104 -26.60 -3.22 -38.17
N ILE A 105 -27.40 -3.16 -37.11
CA ILE A 105 -26.91 -3.11 -35.73
C ILE A 105 -26.17 -4.42 -35.40
N ARG A 106 -26.75 -5.58 -35.77
CA ARG A 106 -26.09 -6.88 -35.63
C ARG A 106 -24.78 -6.93 -36.40
N GLU A 107 -24.74 -6.48 -37.66
CA GLU A 107 -23.52 -6.43 -38.46
C GLU A 107 -22.44 -5.56 -37.82
N GLN A 108 -22.80 -4.37 -37.30
CA GLN A 108 -21.83 -3.50 -36.62
C GLN A 108 -21.30 -4.12 -35.33
N ILE A 109 -22.17 -4.71 -34.51
CA ILE A 109 -21.76 -5.36 -33.26
C ILE A 109 -20.98 -6.65 -33.56
N ALA A 110 -21.38 -7.41 -34.58
CA ALA A 110 -20.69 -8.61 -35.07
C ALA A 110 -19.28 -8.27 -35.58
N ASN A 111 -19.12 -7.19 -36.36
CA ASN A 111 -17.82 -6.69 -36.79
C ASN A 111 -16.93 -6.26 -35.62
N VAL A 112 -17.51 -5.58 -34.62
CA VAL A 112 -16.78 -5.24 -33.39
C VAL A 112 -16.42 -6.48 -32.58
N ALA A 113 -17.26 -7.53 -32.58
CA ALA A 113 -17.05 -8.79 -31.87
C ALA A 113 -16.22 -9.83 -32.67
N GLY A 114 -15.96 -9.61 -33.96
CA GLY A 114 -15.24 -10.55 -34.83
C GLY A 114 -16.03 -11.82 -35.19
N VAL A 115 -17.33 -11.67 -35.46
CA VAL A 115 -18.23 -12.76 -35.93
C VAL A 115 -18.92 -12.38 -37.24
N GLU A 116 -19.40 -13.38 -37.97
CA GLU A 116 -20.18 -13.14 -39.19
C GLU A 116 -21.52 -12.46 -38.87
N ALA A 117 -21.96 -11.56 -39.74
CA ALA A 117 -23.16 -10.74 -39.54
C ALA A 117 -24.47 -11.54 -39.40
N GLY A 118 -24.45 -12.85 -39.72
CA GLY A 118 -25.59 -13.77 -39.59
C GLY A 118 -25.65 -14.53 -38.26
N SER A 119 -24.69 -14.35 -37.35
CA SER A 119 -24.67 -15.02 -36.04
C SER A 119 -25.83 -14.59 -35.13
N ASP A 120 -26.29 -15.50 -34.27
CA ASP A 120 -27.35 -15.20 -33.29
C ASP A 120 -26.85 -14.25 -32.19
N TRP A 121 -27.76 -13.49 -31.58
CA TRP A 121 -27.45 -12.51 -30.52
C TRP A 121 -26.72 -13.12 -29.32
N LEU A 122 -27.01 -14.38 -29.00
CA LEU A 122 -26.33 -15.07 -27.91
C LEU A 122 -24.84 -15.31 -28.25
N GLU A 123 -24.53 -15.62 -29.51
CA GLU A 123 -23.16 -15.82 -30.00
C GLU A 123 -22.40 -14.49 -30.09
N ILE A 124 -23.05 -13.45 -30.64
CA ILE A 124 -22.50 -12.09 -30.74
C ILE A 124 -22.20 -11.54 -29.34
N GLY A 125 -23.14 -11.67 -28.40
CA GLY A 125 -23.00 -11.21 -27.02
C GLY A 125 -21.87 -11.94 -26.28
N LYS A 126 -21.74 -13.26 -26.48
CA LYS A 126 -20.65 -14.05 -25.88
C LYS A 126 -19.28 -13.60 -26.40
N LYS A 127 -19.10 -13.48 -27.72
CA LYS A 127 -17.81 -13.02 -28.29
C LYS A 127 -17.46 -11.59 -27.91
N PHE A 128 -18.45 -10.69 -27.83
CA PHE A 128 -18.24 -9.32 -27.39
C PHE A 128 -17.82 -9.26 -25.91
N SER A 129 -18.49 -10.01 -25.04
CA SER A 129 -18.09 -10.19 -23.64
C SER A 129 -16.66 -10.75 -23.54
N ASP A 130 -16.34 -11.79 -24.30
CA ASP A 130 -15.01 -12.41 -24.30
C ASP A 130 -13.93 -11.42 -24.76
N LYS A 131 -14.24 -10.56 -25.74
CA LYS A 131 -13.33 -9.50 -26.22
C LYS A 131 -13.12 -8.38 -25.19
N ILE A 132 -14.16 -7.95 -24.47
CA ILE A 132 -14.01 -6.98 -23.37
C ILE A 132 -13.19 -7.59 -22.23
N LYS A 133 -13.49 -8.84 -21.85
CA LYS A 133 -12.71 -9.56 -20.84
C LYS A 133 -11.25 -9.66 -21.25
N SER A 134 -10.97 -10.05 -22.50
CA SER A 134 -9.61 -10.09 -23.05
C SER A 134 -8.92 -8.73 -22.91
N LYS A 135 -9.54 -7.63 -23.34
CA LYS A 135 -8.94 -6.29 -23.22
C LYS A 135 -8.69 -5.85 -21.78
N ILE A 136 -9.59 -6.19 -20.86
CA ILE A 136 -9.39 -5.91 -19.43
C ILE A 136 -8.22 -6.75 -18.90
N THR A 137 -8.14 -8.03 -19.28
CA THR A 137 -7.01 -8.90 -18.94
C THR A 137 -5.70 -8.34 -19.49
N ASP A 138 -5.65 -7.97 -20.76
CA ASP A 138 -4.47 -7.38 -21.40
C ASP A 138 -4.02 -6.10 -20.66
N TRP A 139 -4.98 -5.23 -20.29
CA TRP A 139 -4.69 -4.02 -19.53
C TRP A 139 -4.16 -4.31 -18.12
N LEU A 140 -4.74 -5.29 -17.42
CA LEU A 140 -4.27 -5.72 -16.11
C LEU A 140 -2.86 -6.34 -16.18
N GLU A 141 -2.59 -7.14 -17.23
CA GLU A 141 -1.26 -7.70 -17.46
C GLU A 141 -0.22 -6.62 -17.76
N ASP A 142 -0.57 -5.61 -18.57
CA ASP A 142 0.32 -4.50 -18.89
C ASP A 142 0.58 -3.59 -17.67
N ASP A 143 -0.44 -3.37 -16.84
CA ASP A 143 -0.30 -2.68 -15.55
C ASP A 143 0.61 -3.46 -14.60
N GLU A 144 0.41 -4.77 -14.48
CA GLU A 144 1.26 -5.64 -13.65
C GLU A 144 2.71 -5.65 -14.12
N LYS A 145 2.96 -5.74 -15.44
CA LYS A 145 4.31 -5.66 -16.02
C LYS A 145 4.96 -4.31 -15.75
N THR A 146 4.21 -3.22 -15.89
CA THR A 146 4.69 -1.86 -15.63
C THR A 146 5.04 -1.67 -14.16
N ARG A 147 4.15 -2.09 -13.26
CA ARG A 147 4.37 -2.11 -11.81
C ARG A 147 5.58 -2.95 -11.45
N ARG A 148 5.71 -4.15 -12.04
CA ARG A 148 6.85 -5.03 -11.78
C ARG A 148 8.17 -4.39 -12.20
N LYS A 149 8.23 -3.83 -13.40
CA LYS A 149 9.42 -3.12 -13.90
C LYS A 149 9.84 -1.98 -12.98
N ARG A 150 8.88 -1.18 -12.49
CA ARG A 150 9.14 -0.10 -11.52
C ARG A 150 9.73 -0.65 -10.22
N LEU A 151 9.16 -1.74 -9.68
CA LEU A 151 9.66 -2.38 -8.46
C LEU A 151 11.06 -2.98 -8.65
N ASP A 152 11.34 -3.60 -9.80
CA ASP A 152 12.68 -4.10 -10.13
C ASP A 152 13.70 -2.94 -10.15
N GLN A 153 13.34 -1.79 -10.73
CA GLN A 153 14.18 -0.58 -10.76
C GLN A 153 14.42 0.00 -9.35
N LEU A 154 13.37 0.19 -8.55
CA LEU A 154 13.49 0.73 -7.20
C LEU A 154 14.30 -0.18 -6.27
N SER A 155 14.24 -1.50 -6.48
CA SER A 155 14.96 -2.47 -5.66
C SER A 155 16.39 -2.73 -6.12
N GLU A 156 16.77 -2.32 -7.33
CA GLU A 156 18.10 -2.57 -7.91
C GLU A 156 19.27 -2.16 -6.99
N PRO A 157 19.27 -0.97 -6.34
CA PRO A 157 20.37 -0.56 -5.45
C PRO A 157 20.58 -1.47 -4.23
N TYR A 158 19.58 -2.28 -3.90
CA TYR A 158 19.52 -3.12 -2.72
C TYR A 158 19.67 -4.61 -3.05
N ARG A 159 20.13 -4.96 -4.25
CA ARG A 159 20.33 -6.34 -4.71
C ARG A 159 21.81 -6.71 -4.80
N ASN A 160 22.08 -7.99 -5.06
CA ASN A 160 23.41 -8.54 -5.30
C ASN A 160 24.36 -8.44 -4.10
N TRP A 161 23.85 -8.76 -2.92
CA TRP A 161 24.62 -8.74 -1.68
C TRP A 161 25.77 -9.76 -1.67
N HIS A 162 26.86 -9.37 -1.00
CA HIS A 162 28.02 -10.21 -0.69
C HIS A 162 27.85 -10.86 0.68
N TYR A 163 28.22 -12.14 0.78
CA TYR A 163 27.99 -12.94 1.99
C TYR A 163 29.17 -12.89 2.94
N TYR A 164 28.90 -12.61 4.21
CA TYR A 164 29.84 -12.94 5.27
C TYR A 164 29.68 -14.43 5.66
N PRO A 165 30.77 -15.21 5.79
CA PRO A 165 30.70 -16.67 5.87
C PRO A 165 30.42 -17.22 7.28
N ASP A 166 30.40 -16.36 8.31
CA ASP A 166 30.14 -16.73 9.70
C ASP A 166 29.09 -15.81 10.36
N PHE A 167 28.65 -16.14 11.56
CA PHE A 167 27.89 -15.21 12.39
C PHE A 167 28.80 -14.06 12.86
N VAL A 168 28.30 -12.83 12.80
CA VAL A 168 28.94 -11.68 13.46
C VAL A 168 28.59 -11.63 14.95
N VAL A 169 27.45 -12.21 15.34
CA VAL A 169 27.12 -12.55 16.74
C VAL A 169 26.62 -13.99 16.79
N HIS A 170 27.41 -14.86 17.43
CA HIS A 170 27.14 -16.30 17.53
C HIS A 170 25.84 -16.58 18.32
N PRO A 171 25.10 -17.67 18.04
CA PRO A 171 23.88 -18.06 18.79
C PRO A 171 24.06 -18.11 20.32
N SER A 172 25.24 -18.55 20.75
CA SER A 172 25.67 -18.57 22.16
C SER A 172 26.92 -17.73 22.32
N PRO A 173 26.79 -16.39 22.40
CA PRO A 173 27.93 -15.51 22.63
C PRO A 173 28.53 -15.74 24.01
N ARG A 174 29.83 -15.50 24.16
CA ARG A 174 30.53 -15.61 25.46
C ARG A 174 30.35 -14.32 26.28
N ASP A 175 29.10 -13.93 26.51
CA ASP A 175 28.72 -12.68 27.19
C ASP A 175 28.35 -12.88 28.67
N GLY A 176 28.34 -14.14 29.15
CA GLY A 176 27.93 -14.48 30.51
C GLY A 176 26.42 -14.46 30.76
N LEU A 177 25.60 -14.26 29.73
CA LEU A 177 24.14 -14.19 29.82
C LEU A 177 23.45 -15.54 29.51
N ASN A 178 24.23 -16.56 29.11
CA ASN A 178 23.78 -17.92 28.82
C ASN A 178 22.70 -17.99 27.72
N PHE A 179 22.80 -17.14 26.71
CA PHE A 179 21.90 -17.20 25.57
C PHE A 179 22.15 -18.47 24.74
N SER A 180 21.04 -19.10 24.36
CA SER A 180 21.00 -20.28 23.49
C SER A 180 20.75 -19.92 22.02
N SER A 181 20.26 -18.70 21.78
CA SER A 181 20.10 -18.09 20.46
C SER A 181 20.04 -16.57 20.59
N VAL A 182 20.38 -15.88 19.50
CA VAL A 182 20.28 -14.41 19.39
C VAL A 182 19.48 -14.00 18.16
N ASP A 183 18.78 -12.86 18.24
CA ASP A 183 17.83 -12.38 17.24
C ASP A 183 17.71 -10.84 17.29
N CYS A 184 16.93 -10.25 16.38
CA CYS A 184 16.51 -8.84 16.39
C CYS A 184 17.68 -7.85 16.54
N PRO A 185 18.66 -7.82 15.61
CA PRO A 185 19.74 -6.85 15.66
C PRO A 185 19.19 -5.43 15.43
N LEU A 186 19.72 -4.45 16.16
CA LEU A 186 19.51 -3.03 15.91
C LEU A 186 20.85 -2.29 16.06
N VAL A 187 21.44 -1.93 14.93
CA VAL A 187 22.75 -1.27 14.85
C VAL A 187 22.62 0.24 14.76
N TRP A 188 23.45 0.93 15.52
CA TRP A 188 23.48 2.38 15.62
C TRP A 188 24.90 2.87 16.00
N LYS A 189 25.13 4.18 16.02
CA LYS A 189 26.44 4.79 16.29
C LYS A 189 26.38 5.70 17.52
N LEU A 190 27.34 5.54 18.43
CA LEU A 190 27.58 6.40 19.60
C LEU A 190 29.04 6.80 19.65
N ASN A 191 29.35 8.12 19.67
CA ASN A 191 30.72 8.63 19.82
C ASN A 191 31.73 7.92 18.87
N ASP A 192 31.35 7.81 17.60
CA ASP A 192 32.10 7.12 16.55
C ASP A 192 32.29 5.59 16.66
N GLN A 193 31.78 4.97 17.72
CA GLN A 193 31.74 3.51 17.86
C GLN A 193 30.38 2.94 17.42
N TRP A 194 30.40 1.83 16.69
CA TRP A 194 29.18 1.10 16.36
C TRP A 194 28.68 0.30 17.55
N GLN A 195 27.36 0.29 17.70
CA GLN A 195 26.62 -0.34 18.78
C GLN A 195 25.59 -1.27 18.15
N MET A 196 25.36 -2.44 18.73
CA MET A 196 24.30 -3.37 18.31
C MET A 196 23.53 -3.80 19.55
N TRP A 197 22.27 -3.41 19.62
CA TRP A 197 21.35 -4.16 20.47
C TRP A 197 20.97 -5.47 19.78
N TYR A 198 20.98 -6.56 20.54
CA TYR A 198 20.50 -7.85 20.08
C TYR A 198 19.67 -8.49 21.18
N THR A 199 18.67 -9.28 20.78
CA THR A 199 17.82 -10.03 21.69
C THR A 199 18.40 -11.41 21.89
N GLY A 200 18.60 -11.82 23.14
CA GLY A 200 19.01 -13.17 23.51
C GLY A 200 17.86 -13.97 24.12
N PHE A 201 17.81 -15.27 23.82
CA PHE A 201 16.91 -16.23 24.47
C PHE A 201 17.69 -17.15 25.40
N ASP A 202 17.41 -17.08 26.70
CA ASP A 202 18.09 -17.84 27.77
C ASP A 202 17.33 -19.11 28.21
N GLY A 203 16.30 -19.52 27.45
CA GLY A 203 15.40 -20.62 27.83
C GLY A 203 14.21 -20.19 28.70
N ARG A 204 14.29 -19.04 29.39
CA ARG A 204 13.17 -18.46 30.14
C ARG A 204 12.38 -17.47 29.29
N GLY A 205 13.08 -16.64 28.52
CA GLY A 205 12.45 -15.60 27.71
C GLY A 205 13.47 -14.70 27.03
N TYR A 206 12.99 -13.60 26.48
CA TYR A 206 13.85 -12.63 25.79
C TYR A 206 14.45 -11.59 26.71
N GLN A 207 15.71 -11.26 26.47
CA GLN A 207 16.40 -10.14 27.08
C GLN A 207 17.19 -9.37 26.02
N THR A 208 17.36 -8.06 26.21
CA THR A 208 18.13 -7.24 25.27
C THR A 208 19.55 -7.00 25.81
N ALA A 209 20.55 -7.32 25.00
CA ALA A 209 21.96 -7.12 25.29
C ALA A 209 22.61 -6.17 24.28
N LEU A 210 23.84 -5.74 24.56
CA LEU A 210 24.63 -4.84 23.73
C LEU A 210 25.93 -5.50 23.29
N ALA A 211 26.34 -5.25 22.05
CA ALA A 211 27.72 -5.42 21.59
C ALA A 211 28.21 -4.14 20.91
N VAL A 212 29.53 -3.96 20.84
CA VAL A 212 30.18 -2.82 20.19
C VAL A 212 31.15 -3.26 19.11
N SER A 213 31.38 -2.42 18.11
CA SER A 213 32.31 -2.69 17.02
C SER A 213 32.95 -1.40 16.51
N ASP A 214 34.19 -1.49 16.07
CA ASP A 214 34.89 -0.40 15.39
C ASP A 214 34.81 -0.54 13.86
N ASP A 215 34.47 -1.72 13.34
CA ASP A 215 34.57 -2.07 11.91
C ASP A 215 33.30 -2.71 11.30
N LEU A 216 32.22 -2.82 12.09
CA LEU A 216 30.95 -3.49 11.74
C LEU A 216 31.03 -5.01 11.54
N ILE A 217 32.20 -5.63 11.73
CA ILE A 217 32.44 -7.06 11.53
C ILE A 217 32.71 -7.76 12.86
N ASN A 218 33.63 -7.21 13.64
CA ASN A 218 34.07 -7.76 14.91
C ASN A 218 33.28 -7.10 16.03
N TRP A 219 32.45 -7.88 16.71
CA TRP A 219 31.54 -7.42 17.76
C TRP A 219 31.97 -7.92 19.14
N GLU A 220 32.20 -6.99 20.07
CA GLU A 220 32.54 -7.27 21.46
C GLU A 220 31.29 -7.12 22.35
N PRO A 221 30.81 -8.18 23.03
CA PRO A 221 29.68 -8.08 23.95
C PRO A 221 29.96 -7.15 25.14
N ARG A 222 28.97 -6.32 25.49
CA ARG A 222 28.98 -5.40 26.64
C ARG A 222 27.95 -5.74 27.71
N GLY A 223 27.25 -6.86 27.57
CA GLY A 223 26.33 -7.40 28.57
C GLY A 223 24.90 -6.92 28.41
N LEU A 224 24.13 -7.08 29.49
CA LEU A 224 22.68 -6.86 29.50
C LEU A 224 22.33 -5.36 29.50
N VAL A 225 21.42 -4.96 28.62
CA VAL A 225 20.86 -3.60 28.56
C VAL A 225 19.54 -3.54 29.31
N MET A 226 18.63 -4.47 29.03
CA MET A 226 17.32 -4.52 29.68
C MET A 226 16.84 -5.97 29.79
N GLY A 227 16.64 -6.41 31.03
CA GLY A 227 16.14 -7.75 31.37
C GLY A 227 14.65 -7.77 31.67
N PHE A 228 14.20 -8.90 32.22
CA PHE A 228 12.80 -9.16 32.57
C PHE A 228 12.18 -8.07 33.44
N GLY A 229 10.88 -7.83 33.22
CA GLY A 229 10.06 -7.08 34.17
C GLY A 229 9.92 -7.79 35.50
N LYS A 230 9.32 -7.12 36.49
CA LYS A 230 8.88 -7.77 37.74
C LYS A 230 7.76 -8.77 37.45
N GLU A 231 7.60 -9.77 38.31
CA GLU A 231 6.47 -10.72 38.19
C GLU A 231 5.13 -9.96 38.15
N GLY A 232 4.26 -10.38 37.22
CA GLY A 232 2.98 -9.71 36.96
C GLY A 232 3.06 -8.49 36.04
N ALA A 233 4.25 -7.99 35.69
CA ALA A 233 4.40 -6.95 34.68
C ALA A 233 4.14 -7.48 33.26
N PHE A 234 3.74 -6.58 32.35
CA PHE A 234 3.43 -6.91 30.96
C PHE A 234 4.65 -7.41 30.16
N ASP A 235 5.87 -7.17 30.67
CA ASP A 235 7.14 -7.56 30.08
C ASP A 235 7.97 -8.50 30.99
N TYR A 236 7.32 -9.17 31.95
CA TYR A 236 7.94 -10.18 32.81
C TYR A 236 8.58 -11.34 32.01
N GLY A 237 7.93 -11.73 30.92
CA GLY A 237 8.33 -12.82 30.03
C GLY A 237 9.47 -12.48 29.09
N GLY A 238 9.71 -11.20 28.81
CA GLY A 238 10.86 -10.79 28.04
C GLY A 238 10.72 -9.43 27.38
N VAL A 239 11.86 -8.91 26.95
CA VAL A 239 12.04 -7.58 26.34
C VAL A 239 12.97 -7.71 25.13
N THR A 240 12.57 -7.08 24.03
CA THR A 240 13.33 -7.04 22.77
C THR A 240 13.24 -5.65 22.17
N PHE A 241 14.35 -4.91 22.16
CA PHE A 241 14.40 -3.58 21.53
C PHE A 241 14.22 -3.71 20.01
N GLY A 242 13.32 -2.91 19.44
CA GLY A 242 12.93 -3.05 18.02
C GLY A 242 12.96 -1.76 17.21
N GLY A 243 12.72 -0.61 17.86
CA GLY A 243 12.65 0.69 17.18
C GLY A 243 13.20 1.83 18.03
N ALA A 244 14.31 2.43 17.61
CA ALA A 244 14.91 3.58 18.28
C ALA A 244 14.57 4.88 17.55
N LEU A 245 14.53 6.01 18.29
CA LEU A 245 14.39 7.32 17.67
C LEU A 245 15.75 7.75 17.08
N PHE A 246 15.80 7.99 15.78
CA PHE A 246 17.03 8.40 15.08
C PHE A 246 16.98 9.87 14.66
N GLU A 247 18.16 10.49 14.49
CA GLU A 247 18.28 11.88 13.99
C GLU A 247 17.82 12.03 12.55
N SER A 248 18.01 10.97 11.75
CA SER A 248 17.58 10.93 10.36
C SER A 248 17.12 9.53 9.96
N TYR A 249 16.11 9.50 9.09
CA TYR A 249 15.61 8.29 8.45
C TYR A 249 16.07 8.15 7.01
N ASP A 250 16.85 9.11 6.48
CA ASP A 250 17.58 8.92 5.23
C ASP A 250 18.40 7.62 5.30
N ILE A 251 18.33 6.82 4.25
CA ILE A 251 18.87 5.47 4.26
C ILE A 251 20.39 5.45 4.37
N LYS A 252 21.08 6.50 3.92
CA LYS A 252 22.53 6.67 4.00
C LYS A 252 22.98 7.57 5.15
N ALA A 253 22.06 8.14 5.92
CA ALA A 253 22.44 8.94 7.08
C ALA A 253 23.06 8.06 8.20
N PRO A 254 24.00 8.61 8.98
CA PRO A 254 24.52 7.95 10.17
C PRO A 254 23.39 7.57 11.12
N ARG A 255 23.37 6.32 11.58
CA ARG A 255 22.37 5.77 12.52
C ARG A 255 22.61 6.26 13.94
N THR A 256 22.46 7.56 14.17
CA THR A 256 22.66 8.21 15.47
C THR A 256 21.32 8.43 16.17
N LEU A 257 21.26 8.16 17.47
CA LEU A 257 20.04 8.32 18.25
C LEU A 257 19.71 9.81 18.44
N LYS A 258 18.43 10.15 18.35
CA LYS A 258 17.92 11.49 18.61
C LYS A 258 17.37 11.61 20.02
N LYS A 259 17.61 12.77 20.63
CA LYS A 259 16.93 13.16 21.87
C LYS A 259 15.59 13.83 21.57
N TRP A 260 14.55 13.38 22.25
CA TRP A 260 13.27 14.09 22.36
C TRP A 260 12.95 14.29 23.84
N ASN A 261 12.64 15.53 24.22
CA ASN A 261 12.52 15.96 25.62
C ASN A 261 13.74 15.54 26.47
N ASN A 262 14.94 15.84 25.96
CA ASN A 262 16.25 15.55 26.57
C ASN A 262 16.57 14.05 26.80
N LYS A 263 15.78 13.14 26.23
CA LYS A 263 15.94 11.68 26.40
C LYS A 263 16.05 10.99 25.05
N TYR A 264 16.86 9.93 24.99
CA TYR A 264 16.78 8.92 23.95
C TYR A 264 15.60 8.01 24.20
N TRP A 265 14.98 7.50 23.13
CA TRP A 265 13.78 6.67 23.20
C TRP A 265 13.91 5.42 22.35
N VAL A 266 13.36 4.33 22.88
CA VAL A 266 13.22 3.06 22.18
C VAL A 266 11.84 2.48 22.46
N LEU A 267 11.25 1.88 21.43
CA LEU A 267 10.11 1.00 21.54
C LEU A 267 10.63 -0.44 21.54
N TYR A 268 10.04 -1.27 22.39
CA TYR A 268 10.42 -2.67 22.51
C TYR A 268 9.19 -3.58 22.42
N GLY A 269 9.34 -4.72 21.77
CA GLY A 269 8.41 -5.83 21.91
C GLY A 269 8.61 -6.52 23.26
N CYS A 270 7.54 -7.08 23.82
CA CYS A 270 7.61 -7.75 25.11
C CYS A 270 6.55 -8.84 25.28
N TYR A 271 6.79 -9.71 26.26
CA TYR A 271 5.91 -10.83 26.59
C TYR A 271 5.64 -10.87 28.09
N PRO A 272 4.43 -11.27 28.52
CA PRO A 272 4.08 -11.28 29.94
C PRO A 272 4.45 -12.59 30.66
N LYS A 273 4.88 -13.64 29.95
CA LYS A 273 5.10 -14.99 30.52
C LYS A 273 6.48 -15.54 30.18
N GLN A 274 7.10 -16.20 31.16
CA GLN A 274 8.38 -16.93 31.01
C GLN A 274 8.15 -18.43 30.78
N GLY A 275 9.23 -19.14 30.47
CA GLY A 275 9.29 -20.60 30.28
C GLY A 275 9.18 -21.03 28.82
N GLY A 276 9.37 -20.12 27.88
CA GLY A 276 9.23 -20.43 26.46
C GLY A 276 9.51 -19.25 25.53
N TYR A 277 9.51 -19.56 24.25
CA TYR A 277 9.80 -18.61 23.17
C TYR A 277 8.54 -17.83 22.77
N GLU A 278 8.59 -16.50 22.84
CA GLU A 278 7.52 -15.58 22.39
C GLU A 278 6.10 -15.97 22.87
N ILE A 279 5.92 -16.25 24.16
CA ILE A 279 4.63 -16.72 24.69
C ILE A 279 3.55 -15.63 24.53
N ARG A 280 2.60 -15.90 23.62
CA ARG A 280 1.50 -14.98 23.29
C ARG A 280 0.52 -14.73 24.47
N PRO A 281 -0.15 -13.57 24.49
CA PRO A 281 0.01 -12.45 23.56
C PRO A 281 1.24 -11.60 23.92
N GLY A 282 1.99 -11.20 22.89
CA GLY A 282 2.98 -10.14 22.99
C GLY A 282 2.33 -8.76 23.00
N ALA A 283 3.09 -7.77 23.45
CA ALA A 283 2.74 -6.36 23.52
C ALA A 283 3.98 -5.51 23.19
N GLN A 284 3.85 -4.20 23.25
CA GLN A 284 4.98 -3.28 23.18
C GLN A 284 5.03 -2.36 24.39
N GLY A 285 6.25 -2.01 24.79
CA GLY A 285 6.55 -0.95 25.75
C GLY A 285 7.46 0.11 25.15
N ALA A 286 7.68 1.18 25.91
CA ALA A 286 8.66 2.22 25.62
C ALA A 286 9.69 2.29 26.76
N ALA A 287 10.94 2.58 26.41
CA ALA A 287 11.99 2.88 27.36
C ALA A 287 12.74 4.15 26.95
N TRP A 288 13.33 4.82 27.92
CA TRP A 288 14.09 6.04 27.72
C TRP A 288 15.46 5.98 28.41
N SER A 289 16.39 6.81 27.94
CA SER A 289 17.72 6.96 28.53
C SER A 289 18.20 8.41 28.39
N GLU A 290 18.96 8.92 29.35
CA GLU A 290 19.61 10.24 29.24
C GLU A 290 20.99 10.18 28.56
N ASP A 291 21.62 9.01 28.58
CA ASP A 291 23.02 8.77 28.17
C ASP A 291 23.18 7.68 27.10
N ALA A 292 22.06 7.09 26.64
CA ALA A 292 21.98 5.95 25.71
C ALA A 292 22.57 4.63 26.23
N VAL A 293 22.95 4.58 27.51
CA VAL A 293 23.56 3.42 28.17
C VAL A 293 22.62 2.85 29.23
N ASN A 294 22.08 3.70 30.09
CA ASN A 294 21.18 3.33 31.18
C ASN A 294 19.73 3.53 30.74
N TRP A 295 18.99 2.43 30.57
CA TRP A 295 17.63 2.42 30.03
C TRP A 295 16.58 2.17 31.11
N HIS A 296 15.52 2.97 31.08
CA HIS A 296 14.42 2.93 32.03
C HIS A 296 13.09 2.70 31.31
N ARG A 297 12.27 1.77 31.82
CA ARG A 297 10.88 1.61 31.37
C ARG A 297 10.14 2.93 31.51
N ALA A 298 9.43 3.34 30.45
CA ALA A 298 8.71 4.61 30.42
C ALA A 298 7.32 4.52 31.07
N SER A 299 6.80 3.31 31.25
CA SER A 299 5.44 3.05 31.75
C SER A 299 5.36 1.69 32.45
N ASP A 300 4.49 1.57 33.45
CA ASP A 300 4.11 0.30 34.09
C ASP A 300 3.08 -0.51 33.26
N TYR A 301 2.56 0.09 32.18
CA TYR A 301 1.59 -0.50 31.26
C TYR A 301 2.13 -0.54 29.82
N PRO A 302 1.72 -1.52 28.99
CA PRO A 302 2.11 -1.56 27.60
C PRO A 302 1.59 -0.32 26.85
N ILE A 303 2.41 0.22 25.96
CA ILE A 303 2.03 1.34 25.08
C ILE A 303 1.14 0.87 23.92
N LEU A 304 1.23 -0.42 23.56
CA LEU A 304 0.42 -1.07 22.55
C LEU A 304 0.20 -2.53 22.96
N SER A 305 -1.06 -2.98 22.99
CA SER A 305 -1.43 -4.36 23.32
C SER A 305 -2.66 -4.79 22.52
N ILE A 306 -3.02 -6.07 22.59
CA ILE A 306 -4.24 -6.59 21.94
C ILE A 306 -5.55 -6.00 22.51
N LYS A 307 -5.48 -5.24 23.61
CA LYS A 307 -6.66 -4.54 24.15
C LYS A 307 -7.05 -3.40 23.20
N GLY A 308 -8.28 -3.45 22.68
CA GLY A 308 -8.75 -2.50 21.67
C GLY A 308 -8.20 -2.78 20.26
N ALA A 309 -7.67 -3.98 20.03
CA ALA A 309 -7.21 -4.45 18.74
C ALA A 309 -8.35 -4.55 17.72
N SER A 310 -8.02 -4.27 16.46
CA SER A 310 -8.79 -4.73 15.31
C SER A 310 -8.52 -6.21 15.01
N GLU A 311 -9.36 -6.81 14.16
CA GLU A 311 -9.34 -8.25 13.86
C GLU A 311 -7.96 -8.79 13.43
N TRP A 312 -7.14 -8.01 12.70
CA TRP A 312 -5.86 -8.45 12.16
C TRP A 312 -4.72 -8.58 13.20
N GLU A 313 -4.85 -7.92 14.35
CA GLU A 313 -3.79 -7.80 15.38
C GLU A 313 -4.21 -8.40 16.73
N LYS A 314 -5.34 -9.11 16.78
CA LYS A 314 -6.03 -9.48 18.02
C LYS A 314 -5.32 -10.56 18.86
N ASP A 315 -4.40 -11.32 18.27
CA ASP A 315 -3.79 -12.48 18.96
C ASP A 315 -2.39 -12.21 19.50
N CYS A 316 -1.62 -11.30 18.90
CA CYS A 316 -0.28 -10.95 19.36
C CYS A 316 0.24 -9.69 18.69
N ILE A 317 0.98 -8.85 19.42
CA ILE A 317 1.73 -7.72 18.87
C ILE A 317 3.23 -8.01 19.02
N TYR A 318 4.03 -7.68 18.02
CA TYR A 318 5.47 -7.99 17.96
C TYR A 318 6.33 -6.73 17.82
N GLN A 319 7.30 -6.72 16.90
CA GLN A 319 8.38 -5.74 16.89
C GLN A 319 7.88 -4.37 16.42
N PRO A 320 8.31 -3.29 17.11
CA PRO A 320 8.11 -1.93 16.64
C PRO A 320 9.24 -1.47 15.69
N TRP A 321 8.97 -0.38 14.98
CA TRP A 321 9.96 0.48 14.36
C TRP A 321 9.52 1.94 14.53
N LEU A 322 10.36 2.72 15.22
CA LEU A 322 10.06 4.08 15.62
C LEU A 322 10.61 5.05 14.58
N LEU A 323 9.71 5.86 14.03
CA LEU A 323 10.00 6.86 13.03
C LEU A 323 9.41 8.22 13.42
N GLU A 324 10.16 9.31 13.25
CA GLU A 324 9.61 10.66 13.38
C GLU A 324 9.41 11.28 12.00
N HIS A 325 8.20 11.73 11.72
CA HIS A 325 7.86 12.38 10.46
C HIS A 325 6.71 13.36 10.65
N GLU A 326 6.86 14.55 10.08
CA GLU A 326 5.88 15.65 10.14
C GLU A 326 5.41 15.98 11.57
N GLY A 327 6.36 16.00 12.52
CA GLY A 327 6.10 16.35 13.92
C GLY A 327 5.33 15.29 14.71
N LYS A 328 5.24 14.05 14.21
CA LYS A 328 4.63 12.91 14.89
C LYS A 328 5.60 11.75 14.96
N PHE A 329 5.40 10.90 15.96
CA PHE A 329 6.03 9.59 16.04
C PHE A 329 5.15 8.54 15.40
N TRP A 330 5.78 7.66 14.65
CA TRP A 330 5.19 6.56 13.90
C TRP A 330 5.80 5.27 14.42
N ASN A 331 4.95 4.30 14.71
CA ASN A 331 5.33 2.96 15.10
C ASN A 331 4.82 2.01 14.03
N PHE A 332 5.73 1.56 13.16
CA PHE A 332 5.45 0.47 12.24
C PHE A 332 5.63 -0.84 12.99
N TYR A 333 4.59 -1.66 13.02
CA TYR A 333 4.62 -2.88 13.81
C TYR A 333 3.93 -4.03 13.11
N ASN A 334 4.40 -5.25 13.38
CA ASN A 334 3.68 -6.45 12.98
C ASN A 334 2.85 -7.04 14.13
N ALA A 335 1.74 -7.67 13.76
CA ALA A 335 0.82 -8.31 14.69
C ALA A 335 0.12 -9.51 14.03
N ALA A 336 -0.46 -10.38 14.86
CA ALA A 336 -1.04 -11.64 14.44
C ALA A 336 -2.56 -11.71 14.56
N ASN A 337 -3.14 -12.42 13.59
CA ASN A 337 -4.42 -13.12 13.70
C ASN A 337 -4.18 -14.59 13.31
N GLY A 338 -4.21 -15.47 14.31
CA GLY A 338 -3.88 -16.88 14.20
C GLY A 338 -2.45 -17.10 13.71
N ALA A 339 -2.34 -17.73 12.54
CA ALA A 339 -1.09 -18.05 11.87
C ALA A 339 -0.67 -17.02 10.82
N ILE A 340 -1.35 -15.88 10.75
CA ILE A 340 -1.07 -14.79 9.83
C ILE A 340 -0.50 -13.60 10.59
N GLU A 341 0.61 -13.06 10.09
CA GLU A 341 1.20 -11.82 10.59
C GLU A 341 1.27 -10.77 9.49
N GLN A 342 0.86 -9.56 9.82
CA GLN A 342 0.80 -8.43 8.90
C GLN A 342 1.44 -7.21 9.55
N THR A 343 1.78 -6.20 8.75
CA THR A 343 2.33 -4.94 9.26
C THR A 343 1.25 -3.85 9.23
N GLY A 344 1.10 -3.16 10.35
CA GLY A 344 0.29 -1.96 10.51
C GLY A 344 1.11 -0.80 11.06
N VAL A 345 0.44 0.30 11.34
CA VAL A 345 1.05 1.51 11.89
C VAL A 345 0.18 2.16 12.95
N ALA A 346 0.83 2.74 13.95
CA ALA A 346 0.21 3.62 14.92
C ALA A 346 1.02 4.92 15.02
N THR A 347 0.36 6.02 15.42
CA THR A 347 1.02 7.32 15.60
C THR A 347 0.86 7.83 17.02
N SER A 348 1.82 8.63 17.46
CA SER A 348 1.86 9.26 18.78
C SER A 348 2.43 10.66 18.69
N ALA A 349 2.04 11.51 19.65
CA ALA A 349 2.63 12.83 19.86
C ALA A 349 3.58 12.84 21.09
N ASP A 350 3.59 11.78 21.90
CA ASP A 350 4.20 11.78 23.23
C ASP A 350 5.01 10.50 23.58
N MET A 351 5.17 9.57 22.63
CA MET A 351 5.80 8.24 22.78
C MET A 351 5.03 7.23 23.65
N LEU A 352 3.97 7.63 24.35
CA LEU A 352 3.27 6.80 25.34
C LEU A 352 1.84 6.46 24.90
N THR A 353 1.15 7.43 24.31
CA THR A 353 -0.23 7.31 23.82
C THR A 353 -0.20 7.08 22.31
N TRP A 354 -0.66 5.92 21.87
CA TRP A 354 -0.59 5.50 20.46
C TRP A 354 -1.98 5.29 19.85
N TYR A 355 -2.18 5.85 18.66
CA TYR A 355 -3.41 5.75 17.89
C TYR A 355 -3.17 4.94 16.62
N ARG A 356 -3.85 3.80 16.50
CA ARG A 356 -3.80 2.92 15.33
C ARG A 356 -4.39 3.61 14.11
N TYR A 357 -3.74 3.40 12.96
CA TYR A 357 -4.32 3.83 11.69
C TYR A 357 -5.55 2.97 11.33
N PRO A 358 -6.72 3.57 11.07
CA PRO A 358 -7.94 2.81 10.74
C PRO A 358 -7.83 1.94 9.47
N GLY A 359 -6.93 2.29 8.54
CA GLY A 359 -6.69 1.52 7.32
C GLY A 359 -5.76 0.31 7.51
N ASN A 360 -5.28 0.06 8.73
CA ASN A 360 -4.43 -1.10 9.01
C ASN A 360 -5.09 -2.44 8.62
N PRO A 361 -4.28 -3.47 8.30
CA PRO A 361 -2.82 -3.41 8.10
C PRO A 361 -2.44 -2.64 6.83
N ILE A 362 -1.20 -2.15 6.72
CA ILE A 362 -0.68 -1.42 5.56
C ILE A 362 0.18 -2.29 4.64
N VAL A 363 0.69 -3.43 5.14
CA VAL A 363 1.28 -4.49 4.30
C VAL A 363 0.56 -5.80 4.58
N ARG A 364 -0.01 -6.39 3.53
CA ARG A 364 -0.76 -7.66 3.58
C ARG A 364 0.05 -8.80 2.99
N ASN A 365 -0.23 -9.99 3.47
CA ASN A 365 0.29 -11.23 2.91
C ASN A 365 -0.22 -11.45 1.49
N ARG A 366 0.61 -12.07 0.65
CA ARG A 366 0.26 -12.39 -0.73
C ARG A 366 0.16 -13.91 -0.86
N PRO A 367 -1.04 -14.47 -1.13
CA PRO A 367 -1.21 -15.91 -1.29
C PRO A 367 -0.24 -16.49 -2.32
N GLY A 368 0.48 -17.55 -1.96
CA GLY A 368 1.49 -18.19 -2.83
C GLY A 368 2.79 -17.38 -3.02
N GLY A 369 2.92 -16.23 -2.36
CA GLY A 369 4.13 -15.42 -2.32
C GLY A 369 5.15 -15.88 -1.28
N TYR A 370 6.29 -15.19 -1.21
CA TYR A 370 7.31 -15.41 -0.18
C TYR A 370 6.92 -14.81 1.19
N ASP A 371 5.80 -14.10 1.25
CA ASP A 371 5.22 -13.47 2.43
C ASP A 371 3.75 -13.87 2.64
N GLU A 372 3.40 -15.10 2.23
CA GLU A 372 2.03 -15.63 2.29
C GLU A 372 1.50 -15.81 3.72
N LYS A 373 2.40 -15.96 4.71
CA LYS A 373 2.04 -16.10 6.13
C LYS A 373 2.36 -14.84 6.92
N PHE A 374 3.60 -14.36 6.85
CA PHE A 374 4.08 -13.22 7.65
C PHE A 374 4.58 -12.09 6.75
N CYS A 375 4.23 -10.86 7.11
CA CYS A 375 4.85 -9.61 6.66
C CYS A 375 5.28 -8.85 7.92
N SER A 376 6.49 -9.11 8.41
CA SER A 376 6.86 -8.84 9.81
C SER A 376 8.19 -8.08 9.96
N ASP A 377 8.42 -7.50 11.16
CA ASP A 377 9.54 -6.64 11.54
C ASP A 377 9.89 -5.56 10.50
N PRO A 378 8.96 -4.61 10.22
CA PRO A 378 9.20 -3.56 9.23
C PRO A 378 10.31 -2.61 9.68
N LYS A 379 11.24 -2.27 8.78
CA LYS A 379 12.29 -1.27 8.95
C LYS A 379 12.20 -0.24 7.83
N VAL A 380 11.77 0.97 8.17
CA VAL A 380 11.40 2.02 7.21
C VAL A 380 12.46 3.11 7.15
N PHE A 381 12.86 3.47 5.93
CA PHE A 381 13.87 4.46 5.61
C PHE A 381 13.38 5.37 4.48
N GLN A 382 13.88 6.60 4.43
CA GLN A 382 13.71 7.50 3.31
C GLN A 382 14.87 7.31 2.32
N ASP A 383 14.57 7.19 1.04
CA ASP A 383 15.57 7.15 -0.04
C ASP A 383 15.14 8.14 -1.13
N GLY A 384 15.75 9.32 -1.12
CA GLY A 384 15.38 10.41 -2.02
C GLY A 384 13.91 10.83 -1.86
N ASP A 385 13.12 10.61 -2.92
CA ASP A 385 11.71 11.03 -3.03
C ASP A 385 10.71 9.97 -2.56
N HIS A 386 11.17 8.83 -2.05
CA HIS A 386 10.30 7.74 -1.64
C HIS A 386 10.76 7.11 -0.32
N TRP A 387 9.89 6.26 0.22
CA TRP A 387 10.14 5.45 1.40
C TRP A 387 10.40 4.01 1.00
N VAL A 388 11.37 3.39 1.67
CA VAL A 388 11.73 1.98 1.53
C VAL A 388 11.46 1.27 2.85
N MET A 389 10.79 0.12 2.79
CA MET A 389 10.62 -0.77 3.92
C MET A 389 11.32 -2.09 3.65
N PHE A 390 12.26 -2.45 4.50
CA PHE A 390 12.76 -3.83 4.58
C PHE A 390 11.95 -4.56 5.64
N TYR A 391 11.42 -5.71 5.29
CA TYR A 391 10.63 -6.55 6.20
C TYR A 391 10.99 -8.01 5.95
N PHE A 392 10.52 -8.93 6.77
CA PHE A 392 10.63 -10.35 6.43
C PHE A 392 9.30 -10.98 6.05
N GLY A 393 9.36 -11.79 5.00
CA GLY A 393 8.25 -12.59 4.50
C GLY A 393 8.39 -14.03 4.96
N VAL A 394 7.31 -14.66 5.45
CA VAL A 394 7.27 -16.13 5.59
C VAL A 394 6.37 -16.73 4.53
N GLY A 395 6.91 -17.64 3.74
CA GLY A 395 6.22 -18.32 2.65
C GLY A 395 7.18 -19.21 1.87
N ARG A 396 6.66 -20.09 1.02
CA ARG A 396 7.49 -20.96 0.15
C ARG A 396 8.59 -21.75 0.88
N GLY A 397 8.33 -22.13 2.13
CA GLY A 397 9.21 -22.98 2.94
C GLY A 397 10.32 -22.26 3.70
N GLY A 398 10.37 -20.92 3.70
CA GLY A 398 11.38 -20.16 4.42
C GLY A 398 10.87 -18.82 4.98
N ALA A 399 11.80 -18.08 5.57
CA ALA A 399 11.63 -16.68 5.97
C ALA A 399 12.68 -15.86 5.21
N HIS A 400 12.24 -14.86 4.47
CA HIS A 400 13.03 -14.18 3.46
C HIS A 400 13.08 -12.69 3.76
N ILE A 401 14.17 -12.01 3.39
CA ILE A 401 14.24 -10.55 3.45
C ILE A 401 13.51 -10.00 2.22
N MET A 402 12.49 -9.20 2.47
CA MET A 402 11.61 -8.60 1.49
C MET A 402 11.79 -7.08 1.49
N ILE A 403 11.30 -6.43 0.43
CA ILE A 403 11.36 -4.98 0.27
C ILE A 403 10.02 -4.44 -0.26
N ALA A 404 9.61 -3.27 0.22
CA ALA A 404 8.42 -2.55 -0.24
C ALA A 404 8.71 -1.05 -0.35
N PHE A 405 7.91 -0.35 -1.17
CA PHE A 405 8.09 1.07 -1.45
C PHE A 405 6.81 1.85 -1.21
N SER A 406 6.93 3.10 -0.75
CA SER A 406 5.80 4.00 -0.51
C SER A 406 6.17 5.44 -0.82
N GLN A 407 5.16 6.27 -1.09
CA GLN A 407 5.30 7.72 -1.22
C GLN A 407 4.80 8.46 0.03
N ASP A 408 3.97 7.81 0.86
CA ASP A 408 3.16 8.47 1.88
C ASP A 408 3.14 7.73 3.23
N LEU A 409 4.02 6.72 3.41
CA LEU A 409 4.13 5.86 4.59
C LEU A 409 2.92 4.96 4.87
N LEU A 410 1.82 5.08 4.11
CA LEU A 410 0.56 4.35 4.35
C LEU A 410 0.26 3.34 3.25
N ASN A 411 0.56 3.68 2.00
CA ASN A 411 0.35 2.82 0.84
C ASN A 411 1.67 2.20 0.40
N TRP A 412 1.80 0.88 0.59
CA TRP A 412 3.04 0.15 0.34
C TRP A 412 2.91 -0.84 -0.82
N GLU A 413 3.82 -0.75 -1.78
CA GLU A 413 3.96 -1.68 -2.88
C GLU A 413 5.11 -2.66 -2.60
N SER A 414 4.79 -3.88 -2.17
CA SER A 414 5.79 -4.91 -1.93
C SER A 414 6.33 -5.54 -3.21
N HIS A 415 7.65 -5.73 -3.27
CA HIS A 415 8.30 -6.49 -4.33
C HIS A 415 7.93 -7.99 -4.24
N PRO A 416 7.54 -8.68 -5.33
CA PRO A 416 7.10 -10.09 -5.27
C PRO A 416 8.24 -11.07 -4.95
N GLU A 417 9.42 -10.81 -5.51
CA GLU A 417 10.61 -11.61 -5.20
C GLU A 417 11.33 -11.03 -3.98
N PRO A 418 11.94 -11.89 -3.14
CA PRO A 418 12.77 -11.45 -2.04
C PRO A 418 13.91 -10.53 -2.51
N LEU A 419 14.31 -9.65 -1.61
CA LEU A 419 15.60 -9.00 -1.70
C LEU A 419 16.73 -10.01 -1.48
N TYR A 420 16.52 -10.88 -0.49
CA TYR A 420 17.41 -11.96 -0.15
C TYR A 420 16.61 -13.18 0.32
N LYS A 421 16.90 -14.33 -0.29
CA LYS A 421 16.18 -15.58 -0.06
C LYS A 421 16.95 -16.42 0.96
N ALA A 422 16.28 -16.94 2.01
CA ALA A 422 16.84 -17.97 2.89
C ALA A 422 17.51 -19.11 2.13
N GLY A 423 18.62 -19.59 2.68
CA GLY A 423 19.51 -20.56 2.05
C GLY A 423 20.40 -19.98 0.96
N GLY A 424 20.43 -18.65 0.81
CA GLY A 424 21.32 -17.96 -0.12
C GLY A 424 22.79 -17.95 0.32
N ASN A 425 23.07 -18.10 1.63
CA ASN A 425 24.44 -18.05 2.14
C ASN A 425 25.12 -19.41 1.91
N PRO A 426 26.23 -19.48 1.14
CA PRO A 426 26.88 -20.74 0.80
C PRO A 426 27.35 -21.58 1.99
N SER A 427 27.57 -20.95 3.15
CA SER A 427 27.96 -21.62 4.39
C SER A 427 26.82 -22.41 5.06
N GLY A 428 25.58 -22.21 4.63
CA GLY A 428 24.39 -22.81 5.23
C GLY A 428 23.90 -22.15 6.53
N LEU A 429 24.47 -21.00 6.92
CA LEU A 429 24.08 -20.26 8.13
C LEU A 429 22.59 -19.92 8.20
N ASP A 430 21.99 -19.61 7.07
CA ASP A 430 20.59 -19.19 6.95
C ASP A 430 19.74 -20.14 6.11
N LYS A 431 20.15 -21.42 6.07
CA LYS A 431 19.49 -22.49 5.29
C LYS A 431 17.98 -22.54 5.51
N THR A 432 17.52 -22.21 6.71
CA THR A 432 16.11 -22.20 7.07
C THR A 432 15.51 -20.81 6.98
N TYR A 433 16.11 -19.82 7.65
CA TYR A 433 15.57 -18.45 7.73
C TYR A 433 16.66 -17.39 7.57
N ALA A 434 16.35 -16.36 6.79
CA ALA A 434 17.07 -15.10 6.69
C ALA A 434 16.07 -13.95 6.87
N HIS A 435 16.01 -13.37 8.06
CA HIS A 435 14.94 -12.44 8.45
C HIS A 435 15.41 -11.40 9.47
N LYS A 436 14.55 -10.44 9.81
CA LYS A 436 14.74 -9.43 10.88
C LYS A 436 16.02 -8.61 10.73
N VAL A 437 15.96 -7.64 9.83
CA VAL A 437 17.15 -6.89 9.42
C VAL A 437 17.47 -5.71 10.32
N SER A 438 18.75 -5.36 10.36
CA SER A 438 19.25 -4.03 10.71
C SER A 438 20.15 -3.53 9.59
N LEU A 439 19.88 -2.34 9.07
CA LEU A 439 20.60 -1.78 7.93
C LEU A 439 21.32 -0.50 8.35
N VAL A 440 22.63 -0.45 8.10
CA VAL A 440 23.45 0.74 8.25
C VAL A 440 24.27 0.99 6.99
N TYR A 441 24.57 2.25 6.73
CA TYR A 441 25.49 2.67 5.68
C TYR A 441 26.78 3.16 6.33
N ASN A 442 27.92 2.64 5.85
CA ASN A 442 29.24 3.12 6.22
C ASN A 442 29.77 4.02 5.10
N ASP A 443 29.93 5.30 5.41
CA ASP A 443 30.38 6.32 4.49
C ASP A 443 31.87 6.22 4.16
N GLN A 444 32.67 5.65 5.07
CA GLN A 444 34.12 5.50 4.89
C GLN A 444 34.48 4.56 3.73
N ASN A 445 33.62 3.57 3.44
CA ASN A 445 33.81 2.61 2.36
C ASN A 445 32.63 2.54 1.38
N ASP A 446 31.67 3.46 1.51
CA ASP A 446 30.45 3.52 0.69
C ASP A 446 29.77 2.14 0.57
N THR A 447 29.49 1.52 1.72
CA THR A 447 28.94 0.16 1.78
C THR A 447 27.77 0.09 2.75
N PHE A 448 26.68 -0.55 2.30
CA PHE A 448 25.62 -0.98 3.19
C PHE A 448 25.99 -2.28 3.89
N TYR A 449 25.73 -2.33 5.19
CA TYR A 449 25.84 -3.51 6.03
C TYR A 449 24.43 -3.88 6.50
N MET A 450 23.96 -5.05 6.08
CA MET A 450 22.68 -5.61 6.49
C MET A 450 22.91 -6.78 7.43
N PHE A 451 22.71 -6.52 8.71
CA PHE A 451 22.67 -7.54 9.75
C PHE A 451 21.31 -8.21 9.74
N TYR A 452 21.25 -9.51 9.93
CA TYR A 452 20.00 -10.25 9.91
C TYR A 452 20.06 -11.47 10.82
N CYS A 453 18.91 -11.93 11.29
CA CYS A 453 18.81 -13.22 11.95
C CYS A 453 19.00 -14.33 10.89
N ALA A 454 20.09 -15.08 11.02
CA ALA A 454 20.38 -16.25 10.23
C ALA A 454 20.05 -17.51 11.04
N VAL A 455 19.24 -18.39 10.47
CA VAL A 455 18.86 -19.68 11.07
C VAL A 455 19.13 -20.81 10.12
N GLY A 456 19.90 -21.78 10.59
CA GLY A 456 20.25 -22.97 9.85
C GLY A 456 20.83 -24.05 10.76
N GLU A 457 21.66 -24.91 10.19
CA GLU A 457 22.23 -26.06 10.91
C GLU A 457 23.16 -25.64 12.06
N LYS A 458 23.71 -24.42 11.99
CA LYS A 458 24.60 -23.85 13.00
C LYS A 458 23.86 -23.11 14.14
N GLY A 459 22.53 -23.13 14.15
CA GLY A 459 21.71 -22.45 15.14
C GLY A 459 21.11 -21.13 14.65
N ARG A 460 20.70 -20.28 15.60
CA ARG A 460 20.06 -18.97 15.36
C ARG A 460 20.99 -17.86 15.88
N GLY A 461 21.61 -17.14 14.96
CA GLY A 461 22.58 -16.09 15.24
C GLY A 461 22.40 -14.87 14.34
N ILE A 462 23.28 -13.87 14.47
CA ILE A 462 23.27 -12.68 13.60
C ILE A 462 24.26 -12.89 12.45
N GLY A 463 23.75 -12.98 11.23
CA GLY A 463 24.53 -12.99 10.00
C GLY A 463 24.72 -11.57 9.44
N LEU A 464 25.58 -11.47 8.42
CA LEU A 464 25.86 -10.22 7.71
C LEU A 464 25.90 -10.45 6.20
N ILE A 465 25.28 -9.53 5.47
CA ILE A 465 25.51 -9.35 4.03
C ILE A 465 25.83 -7.88 3.74
N THR A 466 26.67 -7.62 2.73
CA THR A 466 27.15 -6.27 2.38
C THR A 466 26.95 -5.91 0.91
N SER A 467 26.74 -4.63 0.59
CA SER A 467 26.52 -4.20 -0.79
C SER A 467 27.80 -4.20 -1.64
N LYS A 468 28.97 -4.34 -1.00
CA LYS A 468 30.29 -4.48 -1.61
C LYS A 468 31.08 -5.58 -0.91
N PRO A 469 32.09 -6.20 -1.56
CA PRO A 469 33.00 -7.12 -0.89
C PRO A 469 33.75 -6.42 0.25
N ILE A 470 33.93 -7.14 1.36
CA ILE A 470 34.62 -6.68 2.57
C ILE A 470 35.69 -7.69 3.00
#